data_AF-A0A1S8X8Q8-F1
#
_entry.id   AF-A0A1S8X8Q8-F1
#
_cell.length_a   1.000
_cell.length_b   1.000
_cell.length_c   1.000
_cell.angle_alpha   90.00
_cell.angle_beta   90.00
_cell.angle_gamma   90.00
#
_symmetry.space_group_name_H-M   'P 1'
#
loop_
_entity.id
_entity.type
_entity.pdbx_description
1 polymer ?
#
loop_
_entity_poly.entity_id
_entity_poly.type
_entity_poly.pdbx_seq_one_letter_code
_entity_poly.pdbx_strand_id
1 'polypeptide(L)'
;MESLYYLYTITKNPKYQLWGRTILDAFERYSKWHAGGYTGKVDVSTPDSERIDKMESFWLAETLKYAYLLFDEDASSRFPLNKWVFNTEAHPLPVVSDPKSLLSAVYAQLGDV
;
A
#
# COMPACT_ATOMS: atom_id res chain seq x y z
N MET A 1 3.93 -2.42 6.56
CA MET A 1 2.55 -2.60 6.08
C MET A 1 2.48 -3.64 4.98
N GLU A 2 3.24 -3.47 3.90
CA GLU A 2 3.32 -4.41 2.77
C GLU A 2 3.45 -5.89 3.17
N SER A 3 4.51 -6.27 3.90
CA SER A 3 4.71 -7.67 4.27
C SER A 3 3.58 -8.22 5.13
N LEU A 4 2.95 -7.38 5.97
CA LEU A 4 1.81 -7.77 6.79
C LEU A 4 0.59 -8.09 5.93
N TYR A 5 0.34 -7.32 4.87
CA TYR A 5 -0.71 -7.61 3.89
C TYR A 5 -0.49 -8.97 3.22
N TYR A 6 0.71 -9.26 2.72
CA TYR A 6 1.01 -10.55 2.08
C TYR A 6 0.87 -11.71 3.07
N LEU A 7 1.46 -11.58 4.25
CA LEU A 7 1.41 -12.61 5.28
C LEU A 7 -0.03 -12.87 5.75
N TYR A 8 -0.84 -11.83 5.96
CA TYR A 8 -2.25 -11.98 6.29
C TYR A 8 -3.02 -12.67 5.16
N THR A 9 -2.85 -12.20 3.92
CA THR A 9 -3.56 -12.73 2.75
C THR A 9 -3.32 -14.22 2.56
N ILE A 10 -2.08 -14.68 2.75
CA ILE A 10 -1.68 -16.08 2.57
C ILE A 10 -2.10 -16.95 3.75
N THR A 11 -1.89 -16.48 4.98
CA THR A 11 -2.03 -17.33 6.18
C THR A 11 -3.34 -17.15 6.93
N LYS A 12 -4.05 -16.04 6.68
CA LYS A 12 -5.23 -15.58 7.44
C LYS A 12 -5.01 -15.48 8.95
N ASN A 13 -3.75 -15.30 9.38
CA ASN A 13 -3.43 -15.16 10.79
C ASN A 13 -3.70 -13.71 11.27
N PRO A 14 -4.65 -13.49 12.21
CA PRO A 14 -5.05 -12.15 12.65
C PRO A 14 -3.94 -11.36 13.35
N LYS A 15 -2.83 -12.00 13.77
CA LYS A 15 -1.68 -11.29 14.36
C LYS A 15 -1.12 -10.20 13.45
N TYR A 16 -1.19 -10.39 12.13
CA TYR A 16 -0.65 -9.43 11.17
C TYR A 16 -1.50 -8.16 11.08
N GLN A 17 -2.82 -8.29 11.25
CA GLN A 17 -3.71 -7.14 11.39
C GLN A 17 -3.51 -6.44 12.73
N LEU A 18 -3.28 -7.19 13.82
CA LEU A 18 -2.95 -6.59 15.12
C LEU A 18 -1.66 -5.74 15.05
N TRP A 19 -0.59 -6.28 14.45
CA TRP A 19 0.65 -5.53 14.23
C TRP A 19 0.44 -4.34 13.30
N GLY A 20 -0.37 -4.50 12.24
CA GLY A 20 -0.74 -3.40 11.35
C GLY A 20 -1.44 -2.26 12.09
N ARG A 21 -2.31 -2.61 13.06
CA ARG A 21 -3.03 -1.62 13.88
C ARG A 21 -2.07 -0.86 14.78
N THR A 22 -1.15 -1.56 15.45
CA THR A 22 -0.09 -0.91 16.24
C THR A 22 0.74 0.08 15.42
N ILE A 23 1.07 -0.26 14.17
CA ILE A 23 1.80 0.63 13.26
C ILE A 23 0.96 1.86 12.88
N LEU A 24 -0.32 1.68 12.54
CA LEU A 24 -1.21 2.80 12.21
C LEU A 24 -1.43 3.74 13.39
N ASP A 25 -1.62 3.20 14.60
CA ASP A 25 -1.75 4.01 15.81
C ASP A 25 -0.49 4.85 16.06
N ALA A 26 0.70 4.32 15.75
CA ALA A 26 1.95 5.07 15.81
C ALA A 26 2.01 6.18 14.75
N PHE A 27 1.56 5.93 13.51
CA PHE A 27 1.49 6.98 12.49
C PHE A 27 0.52 8.10 12.89
N GLU A 28 -0.66 7.76 13.41
CA GLU A 28 -1.64 8.73 13.93
C GLU A 28 -1.04 9.59 15.04
N ARG A 29 -0.31 8.97 15.98
CA ARG A 29 0.28 9.67 17.12
C ARG A 29 1.47 10.55 16.73
N TYR A 30 2.36 10.06 15.89
CA TYR A 30 3.67 10.68 15.67
C TYR A 30 3.82 11.38 14.32
N SER A 31 3.07 10.96 13.31
CA SER A 31 3.25 11.44 11.92
C SER A 31 2.12 12.34 11.44
N LYS A 32 0.94 12.30 12.06
CA LYS A 32 -0.18 13.17 11.71
C LYS A 32 0.14 14.65 11.96
N TRP A 33 -0.19 15.50 10.99
CA TRP A 33 -0.09 16.94 11.11
C TRP A 33 -1.44 17.56 11.47
N HIS A 34 -1.42 18.57 12.34
CA HIS A 34 -2.65 19.16 12.89
C HIS A 34 -3.53 19.84 11.83
N ALA A 35 -2.92 20.38 10.76
CA ALA A 35 -3.65 20.99 9.64
C ALA A 35 -4.10 19.96 8.57
N GLY A 36 -3.84 18.66 8.79
CA GLY A 36 -4.09 17.59 7.84
C GLY A 36 -2.81 17.08 7.16
N GLY A 37 -2.87 15.83 6.69
CA GLY A 37 -1.72 15.15 6.10
C GLY A 37 -0.80 14.46 7.13
N TYR A 38 0.28 13.89 6.61
CA TYR A 38 1.27 13.14 7.38
C TYR A 38 2.68 13.58 7.00
N THR A 39 3.59 13.50 7.95
CA THR A 39 4.97 13.94 7.81
C THR A 39 5.90 12.97 8.53
N GLY A 40 7.10 12.82 7.98
CA GLY A 40 8.19 12.09 8.62
C GLY A 40 8.80 12.84 9.80
N LYS A 41 9.67 12.15 10.54
CA LYS A 41 10.52 12.73 11.58
C LYS A 41 11.98 12.69 11.15
N VAL A 42 12.75 13.69 11.57
CA VAL A 42 14.21 13.71 11.38
C VAL A 42 14.87 12.57 12.16
N ASP A 43 14.42 12.31 13.39
CA ASP A 43 14.81 11.18 14.22
C ASP A 43 13.56 10.46 14.76
N VAL A 44 13.42 9.18 14.44
CA VAL A 44 12.28 8.36 14.87
C VAL A 44 12.44 7.77 16.27
N SER A 45 13.64 7.86 16.86
CA SER A 45 13.90 7.39 18.22
C SER A 45 13.44 8.39 19.29
N THR A 46 13.27 9.67 18.92
CA THR A 46 12.82 10.75 19.80
C THR A 46 11.38 11.17 19.48
N PRO A 47 10.44 11.03 20.44
CA PRO A 47 9.05 11.45 20.25
C PRO A 47 8.87 12.91 19.81
N ASP A 48 9.71 13.81 20.34
CA ASP A 48 9.65 15.25 20.08
C ASP A 48 10.59 15.71 18.96
N SER A 49 11.16 14.78 18.19
CA SER A 49 11.97 15.12 17.02
C SER A 49 11.22 16.05 16.07
N GLU A 50 11.99 16.97 15.48
CA GLU A 50 11.58 17.80 14.36
C GLU A 50 10.93 16.96 13.24
N ARG A 51 9.96 17.59 12.58
CA ARG A 51 9.19 17.03 11.47
C ARG A 51 9.78 17.49 10.16
N ILE A 52 9.69 16.65 9.15
CA ILE A 52 10.13 16.98 7.79
C ILE A 52 8.95 17.62 7.07
N ASP A 53 9.08 18.82 6.51
CA ASP A 53 7.99 19.48 5.77
C ASP A 53 7.79 18.87 4.37
N LYS A 54 7.42 17.59 4.36
CA LYS A 54 7.20 16.77 3.16
C LYS A 54 6.32 15.58 3.53
N MET A 55 5.29 15.35 2.71
CA MET A 55 4.59 14.08 2.68
C MET A 55 5.08 13.30 1.47
N GLU A 56 5.69 12.14 1.72
CA GLU A 56 6.20 11.30 0.65
C GLU A 56 5.06 10.70 -0.17
N SER A 57 5.23 10.58 -1.50
CA SER A 57 4.20 10.01 -2.37
C SER A 57 3.84 8.57 -2.00
N PHE A 58 4.84 7.79 -1.57
CA PHE A 58 4.67 6.41 -1.13
C PHE A 58 3.79 6.27 0.12
N TRP A 59 3.61 7.34 0.91
CA TRP A 59 2.66 7.31 2.02
C TRP A 59 1.26 6.93 1.53
N LEU A 60 0.82 7.55 0.44
CA LEU A 60 -0.47 7.27 -0.18
C LEU A 60 -0.42 6.03 -1.07
N ALA A 61 0.59 5.96 -1.94
CA ALA A 61 0.66 4.91 -2.97
C ALA A 61 0.91 3.53 -2.36
N GLU A 62 1.71 3.44 -1.30
CA GLU A 62 2.13 2.15 -0.73
C GLU A 62 1.57 1.96 0.67
N THR A 63 1.92 2.83 1.62
CA THR A 63 1.69 2.58 3.04
C THR A 63 0.20 2.50 3.36
N LEU A 64 -0.58 3.49 2.94
CA LEU A 64 -2.04 3.50 3.12
C LEU A 64 -2.75 2.48 2.22
N LYS A 65 -2.24 2.20 1.02
CA LYS A 65 -2.82 1.16 0.15
C LYS A 65 -2.72 -0.21 0.80
N TYR A 66 -1.55 -0.60 1.31
CA TYR A 66 -1.39 -1.87 2.01
C TYR A 66 -2.11 -1.91 3.34
N ALA A 67 -2.23 -0.77 4.04
CA ALA A 67 -3.11 -0.69 5.20
C ALA A 67 -4.57 -0.98 4.84
N TYR A 68 -5.07 -0.36 3.78
CA TYR A 68 -6.42 -0.57 3.29
C TYR A 68 -6.66 -2.04 2.92
N LEU A 69 -5.77 -2.62 2.10
CA LEU A 69 -5.87 -4.04 1.71
C LEU A 69 -5.72 -5.02 2.88
N LEU A 70 -4.98 -4.67 3.94
CA LEU A 70 -4.81 -5.51 5.12
C LEU A 70 -6.10 -5.58 5.97
N PHE A 71 -6.86 -4.50 6.04
CA PHE A 71 -8.04 -4.40 6.91
C PHE A 71 -9.37 -4.53 6.18
N ASP A 72 -9.39 -4.35 4.86
CA ASP A 72 -10.58 -4.49 4.01
C ASP A 72 -10.45 -5.76 3.14
N GLU A 73 -11.12 -6.83 3.56
CA GLU A 73 -11.07 -8.11 2.86
C GLU A 73 -11.74 -8.07 1.49
N ASP A 74 -12.80 -7.26 1.33
CA ASP A 74 -13.49 -7.10 0.06
C ASP A 74 -12.55 -6.42 -0.95
N ALA A 75 -11.84 -5.37 -0.53
CA ALA A 75 -10.81 -4.73 -1.33
C ALA A 75 -9.68 -5.72 -1.68
N SER A 76 -9.19 -6.49 -0.71
CA SER A 76 -8.16 -7.50 -0.95
C SER A 76 -8.62 -8.59 -1.94
N SER A 77 -9.89 -9.00 -1.89
CA SER A 77 -10.44 -10.07 -2.73
C SER A 77 -10.41 -9.72 -4.23
N ARG A 78 -10.39 -8.42 -4.56
CA ARG A 78 -10.30 -7.91 -5.93
C ARG A 78 -8.90 -8.09 -6.54
N PHE A 79 -7.89 -8.31 -5.70
CA PHE A 79 -6.49 -8.47 -6.13
C PHE A 79 -5.90 -9.82 -5.67
N PRO A 80 -6.43 -10.96 -6.14
CA PRO A 80 -5.89 -12.27 -5.76
C PRO A 80 -4.43 -12.42 -6.22
N LEU A 81 -3.57 -12.86 -5.31
CA LEU A 81 -2.10 -12.87 -5.48
C LEU A 81 -1.59 -13.79 -6.61
N ASN A 82 -2.43 -14.68 -7.13
CA ASN A 82 -2.11 -15.52 -8.29
C ASN A 82 -2.50 -14.89 -9.64
N LYS A 83 -3.19 -13.74 -9.63
CA LYS A 83 -3.57 -12.99 -10.84
C LYS A 83 -2.98 -11.58 -10.89
N TRP A 84 -2.46 -11.08 -9.77
CA TRP A 84 -1.92 -9.72 -9.68
C TRP A 84 -0.54 -9.74 -9.03
N VAL A 85 0.37 -8.94 -9.57
CA VAL A 85 1.68 -8.65 -9.01
C VAL A 85 1.75 -7.15 -8.77
N PHE A 86 2.10 -6.74 -7.56
CA PHE A 86 2.33 -5.34 -7.24
C PHE A 86 3.77 -5.01 -7.61
N ASN A 87 3.99 -3.90 -8.31
CA ASN A 87 5.35 -3.41 -8.51
C ASN A 87 5.91 -2.82 -7.20
N THR A 88 7.16 -2.34 -7.24
CA THR A 88 7.84 -1.76 -6.07
C THR A 88 7.21 -0.48 -5.51
N GLU A 89 6.18 0.08 -6.17
CA GLU A 89 5.44 1.28 -5.76
C GLU A 89 3.95 0.92 -5.50
N ALA A 90 3.71 -0.36 -5.20
CA ALA A 90 2.40 -0.94 -4.90
C ALA A 90 1.34 -0.73 -5.99
N HIS A 91 1.71 -0.52 -7.25
CA HIS A 91 0.75 -0.50 -8.35
C HIS A 91 0.44 -1.94 -8.81
N PRO A 92 -0.83 -2.37 -8.78
CA PRO A 92 -1.20 -3.72 -9.16
C PRO A 92 -1.13 -3.87 -10.68
N LEU A 93 -0.36 -4.85 -11.15
CA LEU A 93 -0.24 -5.25 -12.53
C LEU A 93 -0.83 -6.66 -12.71
N PRO A 94 -1.66 -6.90 -13.74
CA PRO A 94 -2.19 -8.23 -13.99
C PRO A 94 -1.07 -9.17 -14.43
N VAL A 95 -1.12 -10.41 -13.95
CA VAL A 95 -0.30 -11.50 -14.47
C VAL A 95 -0.86 -11.91 -15.82
N VAL A 96 -0.04 -11.78 -16.87
CA VAL A 96 -0.43 -12.09 -18.25
C VAL A 96 0.28 -13.35 -18.71
N SER A 97 -0.48 -14.32 -19.21
CA SER A 97 0.06 -15.54 -19.81
C SER A 97 0.59 -15.32 -21.24
N ASP A 98 -0.02 -14.38 -21.98
CA ASP A 98 0.42 -13.96 -23.32
C ASP A 98 0.61 -12.42 -23.37
N PRO A 99 1.84 -11.91 -23.29
CA PRO A 99 2.12 -10.47 -23.33
C PRO A 99 1.58 -9.75 -24.57
N LYS A 100 1.45 -10.44 -25.72
CA LYS A 100 0.92 -9.85 -26.95
C LYS A 100 -0.56 -9.52 -26.82
N SER A 101 -1.31 -10.38 -26.11
CA SER A 101 -2.72 -10.14 -25.83
C SER A 101 -2.94 -8.89 -24.98
N LEU A 102 -2.05 -8.61 -24.01
CA LEU A 102 -2.17 -7.41 -23.17
C LEU A 102 -1.90 -6.14 -23.97
N LEU A 103 -0.83 -6.11 -24.77
CA LEU A 103 -0.55 -4.97 -25.64
C LEU A 103 -1.71 -4.71 -26.59
N SER A 104 -2.25 -5.77 -27.19
CA SER A 104 -3.41 -5.66 -28.09
C SER A 104 -4.65 -5.09 -27.37
N ALA A 105 -4.91 -5.50 -26.13
CA ALA A 105 -6.01 -4.97 -25.32
C ALA A 105 -5.81 -3.50 -24.92
N VAL A 106 -4.58 -3.11 -24.58
CA VAL A 106 -4.22 -1.72 -24.27
C VAL A 106 -4.39 -0.83 -25.50
N TYR A 107 -3.88 -1.25 -26.66
CA TYR A 107 -4.07 -0.52 -27.92
C TYR A 107 -5.56 -0.41 -28.30
N ALA A 108 -6.34 -1.48 -28.11
CA ALA A 108 -7.78 -1.43 -28.33
C ALA A 108 -8.52 -0.45 -27.40
N GLN A 109 -8.03 -0.25 -26.16
CA GLN A 109 -8.61 0.71 -25.20
C GLN A 109 -8.21 2.15 -25.47
N LEU A 110 -7.01 2.37 -26.03
CA LEU A 110 -6.51 3.72 -26.33
C LEU A 110 -7.08 4.28 -27.65
N GLY A 111 -7.71 3.44 -28.47
CA GLY A 111 -8.12 3.78 -29.83
C GLY A 111 -6.90 3.89 -30.76
N ASP A 112 -7.10 3.68 -32.06
CA ASP A 112 -6.05 3.92 -33.06
C ASP A 112 -5.52 5.36 -32.90
N VAL A 113 -4.25 5.48 -32.51
CA VAL A 113 -3.48 6.73 -32.56
C VAL A 113 -2.94 6.93 -33.97
#